data_AF-A0A7J4UEQ0-F1
#
_entry.id   AF-A0A7J4UEQ0-F1
#
_cell.length_a   1.000
_cell.length_b   1.000
_cell.length_c   1.000
_cell.angle_alpha   90.00
_cell.angle_beta   90.00
_cell.angle_gamma   90.00
#
_symmetry.space_group_name_H-M   'P 1'
#
loop_
_entity.id
_entity.type
_entity.pdbx_description
1 polymer ?
#
loop_
_entity_poly.entity_id
_entity_poly.type
_entity_poly.pdbx_seq_one_letter_code
_entity_poly.pdbx_strand_id
1 'polypeptide(L)'
;MKKITIPSNSFLAIMDRELKKLGFKAVYVWDVYFNTILRKKEAGILLYSLDGHQIPFDIKHKDFMGILGFVNGQEPGEGSIPLHSIIPHVHDTIALAYVIEGIYKGNFSKTTIVDGKMESKLEGFHLIHHYTLQEKDLEEKPYEINIYENSILSEE
;
A
#
# COMPACT_ATOMS: atom_id res chain seq x y z
N MET A 1 -13.35 9.20 -13.17
CA MET A 1 -12.95 7.83 -12.75
C MET A 1 -12.50 7.08 -13.97
N LYS A 2 -11.32 6.46 -13.91
CA LYS A 2 -10.69 5.73 -15.01
C LYS A 2 -10.37 4.31 -14.54
N LYS A 3 -10.44 3.34 -15.45
CA LYS A 3 -9.95 1.99 -15.20
C LYS A 3 -8.51 1.88 -15.64
N ILE A 4 -7.66 1.34 -14.78
CA ILE A 4 -6.28 0.95 -15.13
C ILE A 4 -6.14 -0.56 -14.97
N THR A 5 -5.39 -1.15 -15.89
CA THR A 5 -5.00 -2.56 -15.85
C THR A 5 -3.62 -2.68 -15.23
N ILE A 6 -3.49 -3.55 -14.23
CA ILE A 6 -2.22 -3.86 -13.55
C ILE A 6 -1.97 -5.38 -13.56
N PRO A 7 -0.73 -5.85 -13.34
CA PRO A 7 -0.45 -7.26 -13.16
C PRO A 7 -1.28 -7.82 -12.01
N SER A 8 -1.96 -8.94 -12.25
CA SER A 8 -2.88 -9.59 -11.31
C SER A 8 -2.21 -10.24 -10.12
N ASN A 9 -0.94 -10.56 -10.25
CA ASN A 9 -0.05 -11.01 -9.18
C ASN A 9 0.77 -9.85 -8.58
N SER A 10 0.46 -8.59 -8.92
CA SER A 10 1.10 -7.48 -8.23
C SER A 10 0.61 -7.36 -6.80
N PHE A 11 1.45 -6.80 -5.92
CA PHE A 11 1.10 -6.50 -4.54
C PHE A 11 -0.21 -5.73 -4.47
N LEU A 12 -0.35 -4.68 -5.29
CA LEU A 12 -1.56 -3.85 -5.32
C LEU A 12 -2.81 -4.66 -5.68
N ALA A 13 -2.74 -5.52 -6.70
CA ALA A 13 -3.87 -6.34 -7.12
C ALA A 13 -4.29 -7.34 -6.04
N ILE A 14 -3.33 -8.03 -5.44
CA ILE A 14 -3.59 -9.01 -4.38
C ILE A 14 -4.23 -8.31 -3.18
N MET A 15 -3.67 -7.19 -2.74
CA MET A 15 -4.15 -6.48 -1.57
C MET A 15 -5.52 -5.83 -1.79
N ASP A 16 -5.79 -5.26 -2.97
CA ASP A 16 -7.13 -4.75 -3.29
C ASP A 16 -8.19 -5.87 -3.26
N ARG A 17 -7.86 -7.08 -3.73
CA ARG A 17 -8.76 -8.25 -3.60
C ARG A 17 -8.99 -8.62 -2.13
N GLU A 18 -7.95 -8.67 -1.31
CA GLU A 18 -8.08 -9.00 0.11
C GLU A 18 -8.89 -7.95 0.88
N LEU A 19 -8.63 -6.67 0.65
CA LEU A 19 -9.41 -5.58 1.24
C LEU A 19 -10.89 -5.70 0.87
N LYS A 20 -11.22 -5.97 -0.40
CA LYS A 20 -12.61 -6.20 -0.84
C LYS A 20 -13.25 -7.41 -0.16
N LYS A 21 -12.53 -8.53 0.01
CA LYS A 21 -13.03 -9.73 0.71
C LYS A 21 -13.38 -9.42 2.16
N LEU A 22 -12.64 -8.51 2.79
CA LEU A 22 -12.88 -8.06 4.17
C LEU A 22 -13.94 -6.96 4.28
N GLY A 23 -14.48 -6.48 3.16
CA GLY A 23 -15.51 -5.44 3.13
C GLY A 23 -14.98 -4.00 3.14
N PHE A 24 -13.65 -3.82 3.07
CA PHE A 24 -13.05 -2.49 2.98
C PHE A 24 -13.35 -1.82 1.63
N LYS A 25 -13.53 -0.50 1.66
CA LYS A 25 -13.72 0.35 0.48
C LYS A 25 -12.46 1.17 0.22
N ALA A 26 -11.53 0.58 -0.52
CA ALA A 26 -10.34 1.26 -0.99
C ALA A 26 -10.66 2.20 -2.17
N VAL A 27 -10.15 3.43 -2.11
CA VAL A 27 -10.24 4.44 -3.17
C VAL A 27 -8.83 4.77 -3.60
N TYR A 28 -8.57 4.60 -4.90
CA TYR A 28 -7.26 4.87 -5.49
C TYR A 28 -7.30 6.13 -6.34
N VAL A 29 -6.18 6.87 -6.36
CA VAL A 29 -5.99 8.05 -7.22
C VAL A 29 -4.76 7.89 -8.09
N TRP A 30 -4.76 8.53 -9.25
CA TRP A 30 -3.54 8.80 -10.01
C TRP A 30 -2.99 10.16 -9.59
N ASP A 31 -1.80 10.18 -8.99
CA ASP A 31 -1.19 11.40 -8.46
C ASP A 31 0.34 11.34 -8.52
N VAL A 32 0.97 12.48 -8.23
CA VAL A 32 2.42 12.64 -8.19
C VAL A 32 2.94 12.40 -6.78
N TYR A 33 3.92 11.50 -6.67
CA TYR A 33 4.64 11.22 -5.43
C TYR A 33 6.14 11.48 -5.63
N PHE A 34 6.87 11.70 -4.53
CA PHE A 34 8.33 11.81 -4.58
C PHE A 34 8.95 10.42 -4.43
N ASN A 35 9.55 9.89 -5.51
CA ASN A 35 10.31 8.65 -5.46
C ASN A 35 11.65 8.92 -4.79
N THR A 36 11.84 8.42 -3.57
CA THR A 36 13.04 8.68 -2.77
C THR A 36 14.28 7.95 -3.29
N ILE A 37 14.11 6.84 -4.01
CA ILE A 37 15.20 6.10 -4.66
C ILE A 37 15.75 6.91 -5.83
N LEU A 38 14.86 7.36 -6.71
CA LEU A 38 15.23 8.12 -7.91
C LEU A 38 15.42 9.62 -7.66
N ARG A 39 15.08 10.09 -6.45
CA ARG A 39 15.12 11.49 -6.02
C ARG A 39 14.39 12.45 -6.99
N LYS A 40 13.25 12.00 -7.54
CA LYS A 40 12.43 12.79 -8.46
C LYS A 40 10.95 12.55 -8.20
N LYS A 41 10.12 13.48 -8.67
CA LYS A 41 8.67 13.30 -8.72
C LYS A 41 8.29 12.30 -9.81
N GLU A 42 7.39 11.38 -9.50
CA GLU A 42 6.82 10.40 -10.43
C GLU A 42 5.30 10.35 -10.26
N ALA A 43 4.58 10.02 -11.33
CA ALA A 43 3.14 9.79 -11.26
C ALA A 43 2.86 8.29 -11.03
N GLY A 44 1.87 7.97 -10.21
CA GLY A 44 1.52 6.59 -9.92
C GLY A 44 0.16 6.46 -9.25
N ILE A 45 -0.20 5.19 -8.97
CA ILE A 45 -1.43 4.85 -8.26
C ILE A 45 -1.18 4.93 -6.75
N LEU A 46 -1.95 5.76 -6.05
CA LEU A 46 -1.91 5.90 -4.60
C LEU A 46 -3.24 5.44 -3.98
N LEU A 47 -3.17 4.80 -2.81
CA LEU A 47 -4.35 4.51 -2.01
C LEU A 47 -4.75 5.78 -1.26
N TYR A 48 -5.81 6.46 -1.71
CA TYR A 48 -6.22 7.76 -1.22
C TYR A 48 -7.11 7.71 0.03
N SER A 49 -8.02 6.73 0.07
CA SER A 49 -8.95 6.55 1.19
C SER A 49 -9.23 5.07 1.41
N LEU A 50 -9.45 4.70 2.66
CA LEU A 50 -9.93 3.39 3.07
C LEU A 50 -11.17 3.59 3.96
N ASP A 51 -12.29 2.97 3.60
CA ASP A 51 -13.59 3.10 4.31
C ASP A 51 -14.09 4.55 4.46
N GLY A 52 -13.77 5.40 3.48
CA GLY A 52 -14.15 6.81 3.49
C GLY A 52 -13.27 7.70 4.37
N HIS A 53 -12.28 7.11 5.07
CA HIS A 53 -11.25 7.87 5.76
C HIS A 53 -10.14 8.23 4.78
N GLN A 54 -10.01 9.53 4.49
CA GLN A 54 -8.89 10.05 3.72
C GLN A 54 -7.58 9.79 4.47
N ILE A 55 -6.62 9.23 3.75
CA ILE A 55 -5.27 9.03 4.25
C ILE A 55 -4.54 10.35 4.01
N PRO A 56 -4.12 11.08 5.05
CA PRO A 56 -3.52 12.39 4.87
C PRO A 56 -2.15 12.27 4.18
N PHE A 57 -1.99 12.95 3.04
CA PHE A 57 -0.71 13.05 2.31
C PHE A 57 -0.04 14.43 2.48
N ASP A 58 -0.61 15.34 3.26
CA ASP A 58 -0.17 16.74 3.31
C ASP A 58 1.03 16.97 4.26
N ILE A 59 1.99 17.76 3.77
CA ILE A 59 3.37 17.99 4.25
C ILE A 59 3.41 19.08 5.35
N LYS A 60 2.24 19.51 5.86
CA LYS A 60 2.12 20.71 6.71
C LYS A 60 1.97 20.43 8.21
N HIS A 61 1.74 19.20 8.63
CA HIS A 61 1.60 18.85 10.05
C HIS A 61 2.58 17.74 10.47
N LYS A 62 3.09 17.87 11.71
CA LYS A 62 4.30 17.22 12.24
C LYS A 62 4.21 15.71 12.49
N ASP A 63 3.07 15.09 12.16
CA ASP A 63 2.85 13.65 12.28
C ASP A 63 2.23 13.15 10.96
N PHE A 64 3.05 12.82 9.96
CA PHE A 64 2.58 12.29 8.67
C PHE A 64 2.08 10.87 8.87
N MET A 65 0.82 10.56 8.49
CA MET A 65 0.28 9.20 8.54
C MET A 65 0.11 8.64 7.12
N GLY A 66 1.03 7.77 6.71
CA GLY A 66 0.99 7.08 5.41
C GLY A 66 0.50 5.64 5.52
N ILE A 67 0.24 5.01 4.38
CA ILE A 67 0.10 3.55 4.30
C ILE A 67 1.35 2.98 3.65
N LEU A 68 1.97 1.99 4.30
CA LEU A 68 3.07 1.21 3.73
C LEU A 68 2.62 -0.20 3.40
N GLY A 69 3.12 -0.69 2.26
CA GLY A 69 3.08 -2.09 1.87
C GLY A 69 4.35 -2.79 2.30
N PHE A 70 4.23 -4.09 2.57
CA PHE A 70 5.31 -4.89 3.12
C PHE A 70 5.32 -6.30 2.55
N VAL A 71 6.49 -6.84 2.26
CA VAL A 71 6.68 -8.24 1.87
C VAL A 71 7.63 -8.91 2.88
N ASN A 72 7.20 -10.01 3.49
CA ASN A 72 7.97 -10.79 4.46
C ASN A 72 8.57 -9.96 5.61
N GLY A 73 7.82 -9.00 6.16
CA GLY A 73 8.31 -8.19 7.26
C GLY A 73 9.09 -6.94 6.83
N GLN A 74 9.30 -6.73 5.53
CA GLN A 74 10.17 -5.67 5.00
C GLN A 74 9.43 -4.77 4.04
N GLU A 75 9.78 -3.48 4.05
CA GLU A 75 9.33 -2.57 3.00
C GLU A 75 9.93 -3.05 1.67
N PRO A 76 9.14 -3.10 0.61
CA PRO A 76 9.64 -3.50 -0.68
C PRO A 76 10.52 -2.37 -1.23
N GLY A 77 11.83 -2.59 -1.28
CA GLY A 77 12.82 -1.62 -1.79
C GLY A 77 13.41 -0.67 -0.74
N GLU A 78 14.27 0.26 -1.20
CA GLU A 78 14.96 1.26 -0.37
C GLU A 78 14.27 2.64 -0.42
N GLY A 79 12.94 2.68 -0.45
CA GLY A 79 12.19 3.92 -0.55
C GLY A 79 10.76 3.77 -1.08
N SER A 80 10.15 4.90 -1.47
CA SER A 80 8.80 4.92 -2.03
C SER A 80 8.77 4.33 -3.44
N ILE A 81 8.19 3.15 -3.59
CA ILE A 81 8.02 2.46 -4.87
C ILE A 81 6.55 2.18 -5.19
N PRO A 82 6.17 2.09 -6.48
CA PRO A 82 4.79 1.80 -6.85
C PRO A 82 4.41 0.34 -6.56
N LEU A 83 3.37 0.12 -5.73
CA LEU A 83 2.98 -1.23 -5.32
C LEU A 83 2.51 -2.14 -6.47
N HIS A 84 2.07 -1.58 -7.59
CA HIS A 84 1.69 -2.37 -8.77
C HIS A 84 2.89 -2.92 -9.56
N SER A 85 4.12 -2.45 -9.28
CA SER A 85 5.35 -3.01 -9.89
C SER A 85 5.99 -4.13 -9.06
N ILE A 86 5.50 -4.36 -7.83
CA ILE A 86 6.00 -5.41 -6.96
C ILE A 86 5.25 -6.69 -7.26
N ILE A 87 5.96 -7.77 -7.55
CA ILE A 87 5.41 -9.11 -7.77
C ILE A 87 5.86 -10.02 -6.62
N PRO A 88 5.00 -10.27 -5.61
CA PRO A 88 5.31 -11.23 -4.55
C PRO A 88 5.27 -12.67 -5.06
N HIS A 89 5.97 -13.57 -4.37
CA HIS A 89 6.03 -15.00 -4.65
C HIS A 89 5.08 -15.78 -3.74
N VAL A 90 4.74 -17.00 -4.15
CA VAL A 90 3.97 -17.93 -3.31
C VAL A 90 4.69 -18.11 -1.97
N HIS A 91 3.91 -18.15 -0.89
CA HIS A 91 4.35 -18.16 0.51
C HIS A 91 4.92 -16.83 1.03
N ASP A 92 5.05 -15.80 0.21
CA ASP A 92 5.33 -14.46 0.73
C ASP A 92 4.16 -13.99 1.58
N THR A 93 4.48 -13.37 2.72
CA THR A 93 3.49 -12.66 3.53
C THR A 93 3.50 -11.20 3.16
N ILE A 94 2.40 -10.73 2.58
CA ILE A 94 2.20 -9.32 2.27
C ILE A 94 1.38 -8.63 3.36
N ALA A 95 1.65 -7.35 3.63
CA ALA A 95 0.91 -6.59 4.64
C ALA A 95 0.75 -5.11 4.27
N LEU A 96 -0.36 -4.51 4.71
CA LEU A 96 -0.56 -3.06 4.73
C LEU A 96 -0.62 -2.57 6.18
N ALA A 97 -0.01 -1.43 6.45
CA ALA A 97 -0.12 -0.76 7.74
C ALA A 97 -0.19 0.76 7.59
N TYR A 98 -0.89 1.42 8.49
CA TYR A 98 -0.68 2.84 8.75
C TYR A 98 0.65 3.04 9.46
N VAL A 99 1.41 4.04 9.03
CA VAL A 99 2.67 4.42 9.67
C VAL A 99 2.73 5.92 9.90
N ILE A 100 3.34 6.32 11.02
CA ILE A 100 3.66 7.72 11.30
C ILE A 100 5.11 7.98 10.90
N GLU A 101 5.34 8.88 9.93
CA GLU A 101 6.68 9.27 9.48
C GLU A 101 7.48 9.87 10.64
N GLY A 102 8.78 9.58 10.70
CA GLY A 102 9.65 10.05 11.77
C GLY A 102 9.53 9.26 13.08
N ILE A 103 8.45 8.50 13.27
CA ILE A 103 8.27 7.59 14.41
C ILE A 103 8.63 6.15 14.01
N TYR A 104 8.06 5.66 12.91
CA TYR A 104 8.38 4.33 12.41
C TYR A 104 9.79 4.30 11.80
N LYS A 105 10.64 3.34 12.24
CA LYS A 105 12.06 3.22 11.84
C LYS A 105 12.41 1.95 11.04
N GLY A 106 11.43 1.34 10.39
CA GLY A 106 11.66 0.24 9.44
C GLY A 106 11.87 -1.14 10.04
N ASN A 107 11.44 -2.15 9.27
CA ASN A 107 11.48 -3.60 9.51
C ASN A 107 10.58 -4.13 10.66
N PHE A 108 9.48 -4.81 10.30
CA PHE A 108 8.54 -5.43 11.24
C PHE A 108 8.61 -6.97 11.21
N SER A 109 9.61 -7.57 10.57
CA SER A 109 9.86 -9.04 10.59
C SER A 109 9.95 -9.65 12.00
N LYS A 110 10.08 -8.81 13.04
CA LYS A 110 10.10 -9.18 14.46
C LYS A 110 8.73 -9.11 15.16
N THR A 111 7.66 -8.83 14.45
CA THR A 111 6.32 -8.69 15.08
C THR A 111 5.65 -10.05 15.22
N THR A 112 5.28 -10.41 16.44
CA THR A 112 4.56 -11.65 16.72
C THR A 112 3.08 -11.47 16.36
N ILE A 113 2.58 -12.29 15.43
CA ILE A 113 1.14 -12.42 15.19
C ILE A 113 0.60 -13.36 16.27
N VAL A 114 -0.24 -12.86 17.17
CA VAL A 114 -0.91 -13.66 18.21
C VAL A 114 -2.42 -13.60 17.93
N ASP A 115 -3.05 -14.75 17.73
CA ASP A 115 -4.51 -14.88 17.50
C ASP A 115 -5.07 -13.99 16.36
N GLY A 116 -4.34 -13.88 15.25
CA GLY A 116 -4.74 -13.06 14.09
C GLY A 116 -4.67 -11.55 14.33
N LYS A 117 -4.19 -11.12 15.50
CA LYS A 117 -3.88 -9.71 15.80
C LYS A 117 -2.36 -9.55 15.84
N MET A 118 -1.85 -8.56 15.10
CA MET A 118 -0.44 -8.16 15.26
C MET A 118 -0.33 -7.31 16.52
N GLU A 119 0.31 -7.85 17.56
CA GLU A 119 0.78 -7.04 18.68
C GLU A 119 2.14 -6.45 18.30
N SER A 120 2.10 -5.30 17.62
CA SER A 120 3.29 -4.52 17.36
C SER A 120 3.58 -3.60 18.54
N LYS A 121 4.77 -3.75 19.15
CA LYS A 121 5.32 -2.76 20.09
C LYS A 121 5.94 -1.54 19.37
N LEU A 122 5.77 -1.43 18.05
CA LEU A 122 6.32 -0.32 17.27
C LEU A 122 5.36 0.87 17.36
N GLU A 123 5.79 1.91 18.07
CA GLU A 123 5.05 3.18 18.11
C GLU A 123 4.88 3.74 16.68
N GLY A 124 3.74 4.37 16.43
CA GLY A 124 3.42 4.93 15.12
C GLY A 124 3.19 3.89 14.02
N PHE A 125 2.84 2.64 14.36
CA PHE A 125 2.52 1.59 13.40
C PHE A 125 1.16 0.94 13.74
N HIS A 126 0.28 0.78 12.76
CA HIS A 126 -0.98 0.06 12.90
C HIS A 126 -1.23 -0.85 11.71
N LEU A 127 -1.17 -2.18 11.91
CA LEU A 127 -1.45 -3.14 10.85
C LEU A 127 -2.92 -3.03 10.41
N ILE A 128 -3.14 -2.85 9.12
CA ILE A 128 -4.46 -2.89 8.49
C ILE A 128 -4.82 -4.34 8.16
N HIS A 129 -3.95 -5.02 7.42
CA HIS A 129 -4.16 -6.39 6.99
C HIS A 129 -2.82 -7.07 6.64
N HIS A 130 -2.75 -8.38 6.84
CA HIS A 130 -1.71 -9.23 6.27
C HIS A 130 -2.32 -10.44 5.58
N TYR A 131 -1.60 -10.99 4.60
CA TYR A 131 -2.02 -12.14 3.84
C TYR A 131 -0.81 -12.96 3.39
N THR A 132 -0.85 -14.27 3.57
CA THR A 132 0.17 -15.17 3.03
C THR A 132 -0.29 -15.68 1.67
N LEU A 133 0.50 -15.40 0.63
CA LEU A 133 0.15 -15.72 -0.75
C LEU A 133 0.12 -17.24 -0.97
N GLN A 134 -0.95 -17.72 -1.61
CA GLN A 134 -1.14 -19.12 -1.98
C GLN A 134 -1.12 -19.25 -3.51
N GLU A 135 -0.87 -20.45 -4.04
CA GLU A 135 -0.85 -20.68 -5.50
C GLU A 135 -2.14 -20.24 -6.20
N LYS A 136 -3.29 -20.41 -5.53
CA LYS A 136 -4.61 -20.01 -6.05
C LYS A 136 -4.76 -18.50 -6.30
N ASP A 137 -3.87 -17.68 -5.73
CA ASP A 137 -3.92 -16.22 -5.82
C ASP A 137 -3.12 -15.68 -7.01
N LEU A 138 -2.37 -16.55 -7.69
CA LEU A 138 -1.69 -16.25 -8.95
C LEU A 138 -2.71 -16.31 -10.10
N GLU A 139 -3.54 -15.28 -10.20
CA GLU A 139 -4.42 -15.10 -11.36
C GLU A 139 -3.60 -14.72 -12.60
N GLU A 140 -3.88 -15.33 -13.75
CA GLU A 140 -3.23 -14.98 -15.03
C GLU A 140 -3.93 -13.82 -15.77
N LYS A 141 -5.18 -13.52 -15.41
CA LYS A 141 -5.96 -12.48 -16.09
C LYS A 141 -5.58 -11.10 -15.56
N PRO A 142 -5.40 -10.09 -16.43
CA PRO A 142 -5.10 -8.73 -15.99
C PRO A 142 -6.13 -8.19 -14.98
N TYR A 143 -5.67 -7.47 -13.96
CA TYR A 143 -6.53 -6.96 -12.89
C TYR A 143 -6.92 -5.51 -13.15
N GLU A 144 -8.22 -5.21 -13.09
CA GLU A 144 -8.74 -3.85 -13.27
C GLU A 144 -8.95 -3.16 -11.92
N ILE A 145 -8.35 -1.97 -11.78
CA ILE A 145 -8.57 -1.10 -10.63
C ILE A 145 -9.21 0.21 -11.09
N ASN A 146 -10.21 0.67 -10.32
CA ASN A 146 -10.81 1.98 -10.54
C ASN A 146 -9.96 3.03 -9.83
N ILE A 147 -9.52 4.02 -10.59
CA ILE A 147 -8.80 5.18 -10.06
C ILE A 147 -9.60 6.46 -10.30
N TYR A 148 -9.47 7.40 -9.40
CA TYR A 148 -9.89 8.77 -9.61
C TYR A 148 -8.68 9.55 -10.14
N GLU A 149 -8.90 10.38 -11.16
CA GLU A 149 -7.88 11.37 -11.51
C GLU A 149 -8.01 12.46 -10.47
N ASN A 150 -6.91 12.73 -9.75
CA ASN A 150 -6.86 13.93 -8.95
C ASN A 150 -6.80 15.10 -9.94
N SER A 151 -7.85 15.91 -10.03
CA SER A 151 -7.92 17.06 -10.95
C SER A 151 -7.05 18.24 -10.50
N ILE A 152 -5.87 17.95 -9.93
CA ILE A 152 -4.80 18.91 -9.66
C ILE A 152 -3.75 18.72 -10.77
N LEU A 153 -4.20 18.87 -12.02
CA LEU A 153 -3.36 19.11 -13.18
C LEU A 153 -3.94 20.29 -13.95
N SER A 154 -4.02 21.44 -13.28
CA SER A 154 -4.06 22.76 -13.88
C SER A 154 -3.71 23.78 -12.80
N GLU A 155 -2.71 24.63 -13.07
CA GLU A 155 -2.05 25.61 -12.19
C GLU A 155 -0.85 24.98 -11.44
N GLU A 156 0.42 25.15 -11.82
CA GLU A 156 1.13 26.09 -12.72
C GLU A 156 2.31 25.38 -13.41
#